data_AF-A0A933R0W9-F1
#
_entry.id   AF-A0A933R0W9-F1
#
_cell.length_a   1.000
_cell.length_b   1.000
_cell.length_c   1.000
_cell.angle_alpha   90.00
_cell.angle_beta   90.00
_cell.angle_gamma   90.00
#
_symmetry.space_group_name_H-M   'P 1'
#
loop_
_entity.id
_entity.type
_entity.pdbx_description
1 polymer ?
#
loop_
_entity_poly.entity_id
_entity_poly.type
_entity_poly.pdbx_seq_one_letter_code
_entity_poly.pdbx_strand_id
1 'polypeptide(L)'
;MDMEIGEWNQIQETGQKGSWINYKAPRDANSLRRFSEHVASWLPSGSWKIFQIDNSTSLDAVEEFLLGRFLFSSDRILDLTQSRTFLFEFGDDTEENENSEMVIAHLIYFFLLFECHGYVVSSGGDGQILGVQDGYAIFISKDEDSFSAKRLLQKFEDRPEQYPEWVGCLVARRQQKKLDNC
;
A
#
# COMPACT_ATOMS: atom_id res chain seq x y z
N MET A 1 -13.16 14.90 8.56
CA MET A 1 -13.85 14.01 7.62
C MET A 1 -13.87 12.66 8.27
N ASP A 2 -15.04 12.04 8.33
CA ASP A 2 -15.19 10.81 9.09
C ASP A 2 -15.15 9.65 8.09
N MET A 3 -14.28 8.69 8.39
CA MET A 3 -14.19 7.41 7.70
C MET A 3 -14.86 6.36 8.56
N GLU A 4 -15.48 5.38 7.94
CA GLU A 4 -16.09 4.25 8.63
C GLU A 4 -15.64 2.93 8.02
N ILE A 5 -15.73 1.87 8.83
CA ILE A 5 -15.60 0.50 8.36
C ILE A 5 -16.98 0.04 7.91
N GLY A 6 -17.10 -0.27 6.62
CA GLY A 6 -18.33 -0.78 6.02
C GLY A 6 -18.56 -2.27 6.30
N GLU A 7 -19.66 -2.81 5.77
CA GLU A 7 -20.16 -4.17 6.05
C GLU A 7 -19.19 -5.30 5.67
N TRP A 8 -18.37 -5.08 4.64
CA TRP A 8 -17.35 -6.01 4.15
C TRP A 8 -15.97 -5.74 4.75
N ASN A 9 -15.90 -4.99 5.86
CA ASN A 9 -14.65 -4.56 6.46
C ASN A 9 -13.83 -3.61 5.55
N GLN A 10 -14.48 -3.02 4.55
CA GLN A 10 -13.91 -1.99 3.67
C GLN A 10 -13.82 -0.64 4.38
N ILE A 11 -12.80 0.15 4.06
CA ILE A 11 -12.76 1.55 4.46
C ILE A 11 -13.57 2.36 3.44
N GLN A 12 -14.53 3.15 3.92
CA GLN A 12 -15.33 4.04 3.07
C GLN A 12 -15.49 5.43 3.71
N GLU A 13 -15.69 6.44 2.87
CA GLU A 13 -16.03 7.78 3.33
C GLU A 13 -17.48 7.82 3.84
N THR A 14 -17.71 8.44 5.00
CA THR A 14 -19.07 8.68 5.49
C THR A 14 -19.72 9.80 4.68
N GLY A 15 -20.74 9.47 3.87
CA GLY A 15 -21.57 10.45 3.16
C GLY A 15 -21.36 10.52 1.64
N GLN A 16 -20.84 11.66 1.15
CA GLN A 16 -20.78 11.96 -0.29
C GLN A 16 -19.71 11.09 -0.98
N LYS A 17 -20.07 10.37 -2.05
CA LYS A 17 -19.14 9.50 -2.78
C LYS A 17 -18.04 10.34 -3.44
N GLY A 18 -16.80 10.15 -3.01
CA GLY A 18 -15.63 10.67 -3.71
C GLY A 18 -15.52 10.18 -5.16
N SER A 19 -14.68 10.86 -5.94
CA SER A 19 -14.29 10.42 -7.27
C SER A 19 -13.35 9.21 -7.17
N TRP A 20 -13.39 8.31 -8.15
CA TRP A 20 -12.45 7.18 -8.19
C TRP A 20 -11.80 7.01 -9.56
N ILE A 21 -10.54 6.56 -9.53
CA ILE A 21 -9.78 6.13 -10.71
C ILE A 21 -9.37 4.69 -10.49
N ASN A 22 -9.62 3.84 -11.48
CA ASN A 22 -9.21 2.44 -11.45
C ASN A 22 -8.09 2.24 -12.46
N TYR A 23 -7.03 1.55 -12.04
CA TYR A 23 -5.90 1.22 -12.89
C TYR A 23 -5.56 -0.26 -12.77
N LYS A 24 -5.49 -0.96 -13.91
CA LYS A 24 -5.13 -2.38 -13.94
C LYS A 24 -3.63 -2.54 -13.74
N ALA A 25 -3.22 -3.25 -12.70
CA ALA A 25 -1.81 -3.44 -12.43
C ALA A 25 -1.12 -4.26 -13.55
N PRO A 26 0.18 -4.03 -13.80
CA PRO A 26 0.95 -4.83 -14.73
C PRO A 26 1.09 -6.27 -14.22
N ARG A 27 1.19 -7.23 -15.14
CA ARG A 27 1.29 -8.66 -14.80
C ARG A 27 2.71 -9.16 -14.59
N ASP A 28 3.68 -8.49 -15.19
CA ASP A 28 5.09 -8.83 -15.01
C ASP A 28 5.50 -8.53 -13.56
N ALA A 29 6.16 -9.47 -12.88
CA ALA A 29 6.46 -9.37 -11.45
C ALA A 29 7.36 -8.17 -11.11
N ASN A 30 8.33 -7.84 -11.98
CA ASN A 30 9.20 -6.69 -11.76
C ASN A 30 8.42 -5.38 -11.90
N SER A 31 7.63 -5.28 -12.96
CA SER A 31 6.74 -4.15 -13.22
C SER A 31 5.69 -3.98 -12.13
N LEU A 32 5.15 -5.09 -11.60
CA LEU A 32 4.16 -5.10 -10.54
C LEU A 32 4.75 -4.62 -9.21
N ARG A 33 5.98 -5.03 -8.90
CA ARG A 33 6.70 -4.53 -7.72
C ARG A 33 7.00 -3.03 -7.84
N ARG A 34 7.43 -2.56 -9.01
CA ARG A 34 7.60 -1.13 -9.27
C ARG A 34 6.29 -0.38 -9.10
N PHE A 35 5.22 -0.91 -9.68
CA PHE A 35 3.90 -0.33 -9.58
C PHE A 35 3.44 -0.20 -8.13
N SER A 36 3.62 -1.25 -7.31
CA SER A 36 3.23 -1.21 -5.90
C SER A 36 3.98 -0.13 -5.10
N GLU A 37 5.27 0.05 -5.36
CA GLU A 37 6.10 1.12 -4.79
C GLU A 37 5.58 2.53 -5.20
N HIS A 38 5.19 2.69 -6.47
CA HIS A 38 4.62 3.94 -6.97
C HIS A 38 3.26 4.22 -6.34
N VAL A 39 2.31 3.29 -6.35
CA VAL A 39 0.97 3.55 -5.82
C VAL A 39 0.98 3.75 -4.30
N ALA A 40 1.88 3.10 -3.57
CA ALA A 40 2.09 3.38 -2.14
C ALA A 40 2.46 4.84 -1.87
N SER A 41 3.19 5.47 -2.80
CA SER A 41 3.59 6.89 -2.72
C SER A 41 2.46 7.88 -3.02
N TRP A 42 1.31 7.40 -3.49
CA TRP A 42 0.16 8.27 -3.71
C TRP A 42 -0.44 8.76 -2.39
N LEU A 43 -0.45 7.89 -1.37
CA LEU A 43 -0.92 8.27 -0.05
C LEU A 43 0.09 9.21 0.61
N PRO A 44 -0.38 10.34 1.17
CA PRO A 44 0.49 11.30 1.82
C PRO A 44 1.16 10.69 3.05
N SER A 45 2.28 11.28 3.44
CA SER A 45 2.93 10.96 4.71
C SER A 45 2.07 11.45 5.87
N GLY A 46 2.05 10.68 6.95
CA GLY A 46 1.33 11.00 8.18
C GLY A 46 1.97 10.30 9.37
N SER A 47 1.44 10.56 10.57
CA SER A 47 1.84 9.87 11.81
C SER A 47 1.45 8.39 11.84
N TRP A 48 0.48 7.97 11.03
CA TRP A 48 0.11 6.56 10.88
C TRP A 48 -0.48 6.26 9.50
N LYS A 49 -0.44 4.97 9.14
CA LYS A 49 -1.19 4.37 8.04
C LYS A 49 -1.90 3.11 8.52
N ILE A 50 -3.08 2.85 7.98
CA ILE A 50 -3.82 1.61 8.23
C ILE A 50 -3.87 0.83 6.93
N PHE A 51 -3.57 -0.47 7.00
CA PHE A 51 -3.86 -1.44 5.96
C PHE A 51 -5.02 -2.32 6.43
N GLN A 52 -6.13 -2.27 5.71
CA GLN A 52 -7.37 -2.96 6.02
C GLN A 52 -7.65 -4.05 4.97
N ILE A 53 -7.75 -5.30 5.39
CA ILE A 53 -8.09 -6.44 4.53
C ILE A 53 -9.62 -6.58 4.47
N ASP A 54 -10.18 -6.57 3.26
CA ASP A 54 -11.61 -6.79 3.04
C ASP A 54 -12.01 -8.23 3.40
N ASN A 55 -13.24 -8.46 3.86
CA ASN A 55 -13.77 -9.77 4.23
C ASN A 55 -13.85 -10.76 3.05
N SER A 56 -13.92 -10.26 1.82
CA SER A 56 -13.90 -11.08 0.60
C SER A 56 -12.52 -11.67 0.29
N THR A 57 -11.45 -11.15 0.90
CA THR A 57 -10.11 -11.74 0.77
C THR A 57 -10.08 -13.12 1.43
N SER A 58 -9.82 -14.12 0.60
CA SER A 58 -9.59 -15.51 0.99
C SER A 58 -8.20 -15.91 0.53
N LEU A 59 -7.33 -16.21 1.48
CA LEU A 59 -5.99 -16.75 1.25
C LEU A 59 -5.98 -18.23 1.60
N ASP A 60 -5.18 -19.03 0.90
CA ASP A 60 -4.90 -20.38 1.34
C ASP A 60 -3.91 -20.41 2.53
N ALA A 61 -3.72 -21.57 3.16
CA ALA A 61 -2.88 -21.69 4.35
C ALA A 61 -1.40 -21.34 4.10
N VAL A 62 -0.90 -21.49 2.87
CA VAL A 62 0.49 -21.14 2.51
C VAL A 62 0.61 -19.63 2.31
N GLU A 63 -0.39 -19.01 1.67
CA GLU A 63 -0.48 -17.57 1.48
C GLU A 63 -0.66 -16.83 2.81
N GLU A 64 -1.53 -17.31 3.70
CA GLU A 64 -1.69 -16.76 5.06
C GLU A 64 -0.40 -16.88 5.87
N PHE A 65 0.28 -18.03 5.78
CA PHE A 65 1.58 -18.22 6.44
C PHE A 65 2.64 -17.25 5.89
N LEU A 66 2.72 -17.09 4.57
CA LEU A 66 3.66 -16.15 3.94
C LEU A 66 3.39 -14.71 4.37
N LEU A 67 2.12 -14.29 4.37
CA LEU A 67 1.69 -12.96 4.81
C LEU A 67 1.99 -12.72 6.29
N GLY A 68 1.71 -13.71 7.15
CA GLY A 68 2.02 -13.63 8.59
C GLY A 68 3.51 -13.51 8.86
N ARG A 69 4.35 -14.31 8.18
CA ARG A 69 5.81 -14.21 8.24
C ARG A 69 6.29 -12.83 7.79
N PHE A 70 5.69 -12.28 6.75
CA PHE A 70 6.01 -10.96 6.22
C PHE A 70 5.70 -9.84 7.22
N LEU A 71 4.54 -9.89 7.87
CA LEU A 71 4.08 -8.87 8.81
C LEU A 71 4.76 -8.93 10.19
N PHE A 72 4.99 -10.13 10.73
CA PHE A 72 5.40 -10.30 12.13
C PHE A 72 6.82 -10.80 12.31
N SER A 73 7.55 -11.12 11.22
CA SER A 73 8.90 -11.69 11.27
C SER A 73 9.04 -12.90 12.22
N SER A 74 7.94 -13.63 12.45
CA SER A 74 7.83 -14.74 13.40
C SER A 74 6.96 -15.85 12.81
N ASP A 75 7.08 -17.07 13.31
CA ASP A 75 6.23 -18.22 12.91
C ASP A 75 4.77 -18.10 13.37
N ARG A 76 4.32 -16.88 13.69
CA ARG A 76 2.95 -16.60 14.03
C ARG A 76 2.11 -16.75 12.78
N ILE A 77 1.19 -17.71 12.80
CA ILE A 77 0.15 -17.83 11.78
C ILE A 77 -0.76 -16.62 11.92
N LEU A 78 -0.91 -15.86 10.84
CA LEU A 78 -1.89 -14.80 10.76
C LEU A 78 -3.27 -15.46 10.61
N ASP A 79 -4.15 -15.21 11.58
CA ASP A 79 -5.55 -15.63 11.50
C ASP A 79 -6.38 -14.45 10.99
N LEU A 80 -6.71 -14.47 9.69
CA LEU A 80 -7.54 -13.43 9.07
C LEU A 80 -8.99 -13.44 9.58
N THR A 81 -9.43 -14.44 10.34
CA THR A 81 -10.73 -14.38 11.03
C THR A 81 -10.69 -13.48 12.28
N GLN A 82 -9.49 -13.26 12.84
CA GLN A 82 -9.30 -12.47 14.06
C GLN A 82 -8.65 -11.11 13.80
N SER A 83 -7.85 -10.97 12.73
CA SER A 83 -7.07 -9.75 12.48
C SER A 83 -7.02 -9.42 10.99
N ARG A 84 -7.70 -8.32 10.62
CA ARG A 84 -7.73 -7.77 9.25
C ARG A 84 -7.29 -6.31 9.17
N THR A 85 -6.93 -5.71 10.30
CA THR A 85 -6.51 -4.31 10.40
C THR A 85 -5.08 -4.28 10.91
N PHE A 86 -4.18 -3.66 10.13
CA PHE A 86 -2.78 -3.47 10.49
C PHE A 86 -2.47 -1.99 10.57
N LEU A 87 -2.00 -1.56 11.74
CA LEU A 87 -1.59 -0.19 12.00
C LEU A 87 -0.07 -0.08 11.83
N PHE A 88 0.35 0.91 11.06
CA PHE A 88 1.74 1.33 10.92
C PHE A 88 1.89 2.72 11.52
N GLU A 89 2.67 2.84 12.59
CA GLU A 89 2.94 4.12 13.25
C GLU A 89 4.28 4.67 12.76
N PHE A 90 4.33 5.98 12.52
CA PHE A 90 5.51 6.68 12.04
C PHE A 90 5.97 7.69 13.11
N GLY A 91 7.19 7.47 13.62
CA GLY A 91 7.79 8.26 14.68
C GLY A 91 8.97 9.11 14.20
N ASP A 92 9.94 9.36 15.07
CA ASP A 92 11.14 10.15 14.73
C ASP A 92 12.23 9.32 14.05
N ASP A 93 12.20 7.99 14.17
CA ASP A 93 13.19 7.10 13.54
C ASP A 93 12.93 6.98 12.04
N THR A 94 13.80 7.62 11.26
CA THR A 94 13.70 7.64 9.79
C THR A 94 13.87 6.25 9.17
N GLU A 95 14.73 5.40 9.73
CA GLU A 95 14.99 4.06 9.18
C GLU A 95 13.82 3.12 9.44
N GLU A 96 13.25 3.18 10.64
CA GLU A 96 12.02 2.44 10.97
C GLU A 96 10.85 2.89 10.09
N ASN A 97 10.65 4.20 9.92
CA ASN A 97 9.61 4.76 9.06
C ASN A 97 9.76 4.31 7.60
N GLU A 98 10.98 4.33 7.04
CA GLU A 98 11.25 3.87 5.69
C GLU A 98 11.01 2.36 5.54
N ASN A 99 11.32 1.56 6.57
CA ASN A 99 11.00 0.14 6.59
C ASN A 99 9.49 -0.09 6.58
N SER A 100 8.73 0.65 7.39
CA SER A 100 7.27 0.58 7.43
C SER A 100 6.63 0.94 6.08
N GLU A 101 7.10 2.00 5.41
CA GLU A 101 6.64 2.35 4.05
C GLU A 101 6.95 1.22 3.04
N MET A 102 8.14 0.61 3.13
CA MET A 102 8.46 -0.55 2.29
C MET A 102 7.55 -1.73 2.59
N VAL A 103 7.21 -2.01 3.85
CA VAL A 103 6.29 -3.10 4.21
C VAL A 103 4.92 -2.86 3.57
N ILE A 104 4.38 -1.63 3.66
CA ILE A 104 3.11 -1.27 3.02
C ILE A 104 3.17 -1.46 1.49
N ALA A 105 4.24 -1.01 0.83
CA ALA A 105 4.41 -1.18 -0.61
C ALA A 105 4.47 -2.66 -1.04
N HIS A 106 5.06 -3.53 -0.22
CA HIS A 106 5.08 -4.97 -0.47
C HIS A 106 3.75 -5.66 -0.12
N LEU A 107 2.99 -5.17 0.86
CA LEU A 107 1.62 -5.64 1.08
C LEU A 107 0.75 -5.34 -0.14
N ILE A 108 0.85 -4.13 -0.70
CA ILE A 108 0.17 -3.78 -1.94
C ILE A 108 0.60 -4.70 -3.09
N TYR A 109 1.91 -4.97 -3.21
CA TYR A 109 2.41 -5.94 -4.20
C TYR A 109 1.78 -7.32 -4.05
N PHE A 110 1.77 -7.86 -2.82
CA PHE A 110 1.18 -9.14 -2.50
C PHE A 110 -0.31 -9.17 -2.86
N PHE A 111 -1.05 -8.13 -2.47
CA PHE A 111 -2.49 -8.06 -2.73
C PHE A 111 -2.80 -7.96 -4.23
N LEU A 112 -2.01 -7.22 -5.00
CA LEU A 112 -2.17 -7.18 -6.43
C LEU A 112 -1.80 -8.50 -7.11
N LEU A 113 -0.77 -9.19 -6.61
CA LEU A 113 -0.29 -10.47 -7.16
C LEU A 113 -1.31 -11.59 -6.97
N PHE A 114 -1.92 -11.66 -5.79
CA PHE A 114 -2.92 -12.67 -5.43
C PHE A 114 -4.36 -12.18 -5.63
N GLU A 115 -4.55 -11.05 -6.33
CA GLU A 115 -5.86 -10.46 -6.62
C GLU A 115 -6.74 -10.28 -5.37
N CYS A 116 -6.11 -10.05 -4.22
CA CYS A 116 -6.76 -9.85 -2.92
C CYS A 116 -7.33 -8.44 -2.77
N HIS A 117 -8.20 -8.28 -1.78
CA HIS A 117 -8.98 -7.06 -1.56
C HIS A 117 -8.54 -6.36 -0.27
N GLY A 118 -8.06 -5.13 -0.39
CA GLY A 118 -7.61 -4.36 0.76
C GLY A 118 -7.58 -2.86 0.50
N TYR A 119 -7.50 -2.08 1.58
CA TYR A 119 -7.56 -0.63 1.57
C TYR A 119 -6.44 -0.06 2.41
N VAL A 120 -5.81 0.99 1.92
CA VAL A 120 -4.77 1.72 2.65
C VAL A 120 -5.19 3.17 2.80
N VAL A 121 -5.07 3.69 4.01
CA VAL A 121 -5.33 5.10 4.36
C VAL A 121 -4.19 5.65 5.20
N SER A 122 -4.01 6.97 5.15
CA SER A 122 -3.02 7.68 5.97
C SER A 122 -3.68 8.79 6.79
N SER A 123 -3.14 9.03 7.99
CA SER A 123 -3.51 10.18 8.82
C SER A 123 -3.21 11.53 8.19
N GLY A 124 -2.29 11.58 7.23
CA GLY A 124 -1.96 12.79 6.48
C GLY A 124 -2.93 13.10 5.34
N GLY A 125 -3.83 12.17 5.00
CA GLY A 125 -4.78 12.32 3.90
C GLY A 125 -6.08 12.99 4.30
N ASP A 126 -6.68 13.74 3.39
CA ASP A 126 -8.02 14.33 3.56
C ASP A 126 -9.09 13.46 2.87
N GLY A 127 -9.17 12.19 3.27
CA GLY A 127 -10.10 11.20 2.71
C GLY A 127 -9.55 10.35 1.56
N GLN A 128 -8.25 10.40 1.29
CA GLN A 128 -7.64 9.54 0.28
C GLN A 128 -7.63 8.07 0.74
N ILE A 129 -8.22 7.20 -0.07
CA ILE A 129 -8.25 5.75 0.15
C ILE A 129 -7.65 5.07 -1.07
N LEU A 130 -6.59 4.29 -0.86
CA LEU A 130 -6.02 3.42 -1.89
C LEU A 130 -6.61 2.02 -1.72
N GLY A 131 -7.54 1.65 -2.59
CA GLY A 131 -8.03 0.28 -2.71
C GLY A 131 -7.13 -0.58 -3.60
N VAL A 132 -7.04 -1.86 -3.28
CA VAL A 132 -6.51 -2.92 -4.14
C VAL A 132 -7.60 -3.97 -4.26
N GLN A 133 -7.98 -4.33 -5.48
CA GLN A 133 -9.07 -5.26 -5.72
C GLN A 133 -8.91 -5.94 -7.08
N ASP A 134 -8.98 -7.28 -7.13
CA ASP A 134 -9.00 -8.07 -8.38
C ASP A 134 -7.86 -7.69 -9.37
N GLY A 135 -6.67 -7.38 -8.83
CA GLY A 135 -5.51 -6.92 -9.61
C GLY A 135 -5.57 -5.47 -10.10
N TYR A 136 -6.49 -4.66 -9.58
CA TYR A 136 -6.57 -3.21 -9.81
C TYR A 136 -6.13 -2.43 -8.59
N ALA A 137 -5.51 -1.27 -8.83
CA ALA A 137 -5.41 -0.19 -7.86
C ALA A 137 -6.58 0.79 -8.06
N ILE A 138 -7.27 1.13 -6.98
CA ILE A 138 -8.45 2.00 -6.95
C ILE A 138 -8.08 3.22 -6.11
N PHE A 139 -8.01 4.39 -6.75
CA PHE A 139 -7.66 5.66 -6.11
C PHE A 139 -8.94 6.41 -5.82
N ILE A 140 -9.33 6.51 -4.54
CA ILE A 140 -10.55 7.18 -4.10
C ILE A 140 -10.16 8.48 -3.40
N SER A 141 -10.68 9.61 -3.88
CA SER A 141 -10.43 10.90 -3.28
C SER A 141 -11.52 11.91 -3.62
N LYS A 142 -11.52 13.05 -2.94
CA LYS A 142 -12.25 14.24 -3.38
C LYS A 142 -11.74 14.71 -4.75
N ASP A 143 -12.60 15.42 -5.49
CA ASP A 143 -12.43 15.72 -6.92
C ASP A 143 -11.05 16.31 -7.32
N GLU A 144 -10.40 17.09 -6.45
CA GLU A 144 -9.10 17.71 -6.74
C GLU A 144 -7.91 16.72 -6.71
N ASP A 145 -7.97 15.69 -5.86
CA ASP A 145 -6.89 14.69 -5.72
C ASP A 145 -6.91 13.62 -6.82
N SER A 146 -7.98 13.54 -7.60
CA SER A 146 -8.03 12.67 -8.78
C SER A 146 -6.94 13.03 -9.81
N PHE A 147 -6.50 14.29 -9.83
CA PHE A 147 -5.39 14.74 -10.69
C PHE A 147 -4.04 14.18 -10.24
N SER A 148 -3.81 14.03 -8.93
CA SER A 148 -2.55 13.51 -8.39
C SER A 148 -2.39 12.02 -8.73
N ALA A 149 -3.47 11.24 -8.64
CA ALA A 149 -3.51 9.84 -9.07
C ALA A 149 -3.21 9.71 -10.57
N LYS A 150 -3.89 10.48 -11.44
CA LYS A 150 -3.61 10.45 -12.90
C LYS A 150 -2.15 10.79 -13.22
N ARG A 151 -1.60 11.80 -12.55
CA ARG A 151 -0.20 12.20 -12.76
C ARG A 151 0.78 11.12 -12.32
N LEU A 152 0.50 10.43 -11.21
CA LEU A 152 1.30 9.31 -10.73
C LEU A 152 1.26 8.14 -11.73
N LEU A 153 0.07 7.80 -12.21
CA LEU A 153 -0.11 6.74 -13.21
C LEU A 153 0.61 7.07 -14.51
N GLN A 154 0.49 8.31 -15.01
CA GLN A 154 1.21 8.75 -16.21
C GLN A 154 2.73 8.64 -16.04
N LYS A 155 3.27 9.05 -14.88
CA LYS A 155 4.71 8.91 -14.60
C LYS A 155 5.16 7.45 -14.63
N PHE A 156 4.34 6.55 -14.09
CA PHE A 156 4.61 5.12 -14.12
C PHE A 156 4.58 4.57 -15.56
N GLU A 157 3.55 4.91 -16.34
CA GLU A 157 3.43 4.49 -17.74
C GLU A 157 4.59 4.97 -18.61
N ASP A 158 5.05 6.20 -18.40
CA ASP A 158 6.18 6.77 -19.14
C ASP A 158 7.50 6.04 -18.80
N ARG A 159 7.65 5.55 -17.56
CA ARG A 159 8.91 4.98 -17.03
C ARG A 159 8.67 3.86 -15.99
N PRO A 160 8.16 2.69 -16.40
CA PRO A 160 7.72 1.65 -15.48
C PRO A 160 8.86 1.00 -14.68
N GLU A 161 10.09 1.03 -15.21
CA GLU A 161 11.27 0.47 -14.56
C GLU A 161 11.87 1.40 -13.48
N GLN A 162 11.49 2.69 -13.49
CA GLN A 162 12.06 3.68 -12.59
C GLN A 162 11.44 3.56 -11.20
N TYR A 163 12.29 3.60 -10.18
CA TYR A 163 11.83 3.73 -8.79
C TYR A 163 11.05 5.04 -8.58
N PRO A 164 10.02 5.06 -7.73
CA PRO A 164 9.57 6.32 -7.16
C PRO A 164 10.71 6.94 -6.33
N GLU A 165 10.69 8.27 -6.19
CA GLU A 165 11.80 9.04 -5.61
C GLU A 165 12.22 8.52 -4.23
N TRP A 166 11.24 8.23 -3.36
CA TRP A 166 11.49 7.75 -2.00
C TRP A 166 12.25 6.41 -1.97
N VAL A 167 11.93 5.46 -2.86
CA VAL A 167 12.66 4.19 -2.96
C VAL A 167 14.05 4.41 -3.56
N GLY A 168 14.17 5.29 -4.56
CA GLY A 168 15.47 5.67 -5.13
C GLY A 168 16.43 6.20 -4.05
N CYS A 169 15.94 7.11 -3.21
CA CYS A 169 16.68 7.66 -2.07
C CYS A 169 17.05 6.58 -1.05
N LEU A 170 16.12 5.69 -0.69
CA LEU A 170 16.36 4.58 0.23
C LEU A 170 17.45 3.63 -0.29
N VAL A 171 17.38 3.24 -1.58
CA VAL A 171 18.36 2.35 -2.21
C VAL A 171 19.75 3.00 -2.21
N ALA A 172 19.84 4.28 -2.61
CA ALA A 172 21.12 5.00 -2.60
C ALA A 172 21.74 5.06 -1.20
N ARG A 173 20.94 5.37 -0.17
CA ARG A 173 21.42 5.43 1.22
C ARG A 173 21.90 4.09 1.73
N ARG A 174 21.19 3.00 1.43
CA ARG A 174 21.60 1.63 1.81
C ARG A 174 22.86 1.18 1.09
N GLN A 175 23.04 1.55 -0.17
CA GLN A 175 24.27 1.27 -0.91
C GLN A 175 25.46 2.02 -0.30
N GLN A 176 25.29 3.29 0.05
CA GLN A 176 26.33 4.07 0.71
C GLN A 176 26.73 3.45 2.07
N LYS A 177 25.76 3.12 2.93
CA LYS A 177 26.03 2.44 4.22
C LYS A 177 26.81 1.13 4.05
N LYS A 178 26.58 0.37 2.97
CA LYS A 178 27.34 -0.86 2.69
C LYS A 178 28.78 -0.58 2.32
N LEU A 179 29.03 0.47 1.54
CA LEU A 179 30.38 0.87 1.13
C LEU A 179 31.19 1.44 2.30
N ASP A 180 30.56 2.20 3.19
CA ASP A 180 31.23 2.81 4.35
C ASP A 180 31.59 1.81 5.45
N ASN A 181 30.97 0.62 5.42
CA ASN A 181 31.21 -0.48 6.36
C ASN A 181 32.20 -1.54 5.82
N CYS A 182 32.87 -1.26 4.70
CA CYS A 182 33.94 -2.08 4.10
C CYS A 182 35.30 -1.39 4.25
#